data_AF-A0A7S3T5F8-F1
#
_entry.id   AF-A0A7S3T5F8-F1
#
_cell.length_a   1.000
_cell.length_b   1.000
_cell.length_c   1.000
_cell.angle_alpha   90.00
_cell.angle_beta   90.00
_cell.angle_gamma   90.00
#
_symmetry.space_group_name_H-M   'P 1'
#
loop_
_entity.id
_entity.type
_entity.pdbx_description
1 polymer ?
#
loop_
_entity_poly.entity_id
_entity_poly.type
_entity_poly.pdbx_seq_one_letter_code
_entity_poly.pdbx_strand_id
1 'polypeptide(L)'
;AAPPAHRLASGAAPPAHRRTASAARAALSDEEVVRLKQDGDAAEAALRRLIEERPREEEVFKEQVKAATGEQLDALLASHLQQSQARQAEYDAALAVRDGKVRKAALAEQLLMAERDSLAKRARAAATEERLRDELHECEVAARAEADCRARFLAA
;
A
#
# COMPACT_ATOMS: atom_id res chain seq x y z
N ALA A 1 30.83 38.58 -49.68
CA ALA A 1 30.30 37.32 -49.13
C ALA A 1 30.45 37.37 -47.63
N ALA A 2 29.34 37.46 -46.89
CA ALA A 2 29.32 37.47 -45.44
C ALA A 2 29.24 36.01 -44.91
N PRO A 3 29.92 35.65 -43.80
CA PRO A 3 29.67 34.39 -43.14
C PRO A 3 28.42 34.47 -42.24
N PRO A 4 27.64 33.38 -42.10
CA PRO A 4 26.43 33.37 -41.29
C PRO A 4 26.73 33.25 -39.78
N ALA A 5 26.00 34.02 -38.99
CA ALA A 5 25.97 33.94 -37.54
C ALA A 5 25.37 32.61 -37.07
N HIS A 6 26.12 31.87 -36.25
CA HIS A 6 25.62 30.69 -35.55
C HIS A 6 24.62 31.10 -34.47
N ARG A 7 23.39 30.61 -34.60
CA ARG A 7 22.33 30.62 -33.59
C ARG A 7 22.84 30.00 -32.27
N LEU A 8 22.84 30.78 -31.20
CA LEU A 8 22.86 30.24 -29.83
C LEU A 8 21.48 29.63 -29.55
N ALA A 9 21.43 28.31 -29.48
CA ALA A 9 20.29 27.59 -28.93
C ALA A 9 20.25 27.81 -27.42
N SER A 10 19.34 28.68 -26.98
CA SER A 10 18.98 28.84 -25.58
C SER A 10 18.40 27.53 -25.08
N GLY A 11 19.12 26.84 -24.20
CA GLY A 11 18.68 25.62 -23.53
C GLY A 11 17.52 25.94 -22.60
N ALA A 12 16.29 25.65 -23.03
CA ALA A 12 15.12 25.68 -22.19
C ALA A 12 15.22 24.55 -21.15
N ALA A 13 15.42 24.90 -19.88
CA ALA A 13 15.27 23.98 -18.76
C ALA A 13 13.81 23.47 -18.71
N PRO A 14 13.57 22.16 -18.54
CA PRO A 14 12.21 21.65 -18.44
C PRO A 14 11.54 22.18 -17.17
N PRO A 15 10.22 22.49 -17.22
CA PRO A 15 9.50 23.04 -16.09
C PRO A 15 9.48 22.02 -14.93
N ALA A 16 9.88 22.49 -13.75
CA ALA A 16 9.72 21.77 -12.50
C ALA A 16 8.25 21.37 -12.34
N HIS A 17 7.98 20.06 -12.39
CA HIS A 17 6.69 19.52 -12.00
C HIS A 17 6.44 19.89 -10.55
N ARG A 18 5.64 20.95 -10.36
CA ARG A 18 4.98 21.28 -9.10
C ARG A 18 4.18 20.04 -8.72
N ARG A 19 4.74 19.21 -7.82
CA ARG A 19 3.98 18.20 -7.09
C ARG A 19 2.89 18.96 -6.36
N THR A 20 1.71 19.02 -6.96
CA THR A 20 0.49 19.29 -6.23
C THR A 20 0.37 18.17 -5.20
N ALA A 21 0.73 18.50 -3.96
CA ALA A 21 0.52 17.62 -2.84
C ALA A 21 -0.98 17.39 -2.73
N SER A 22 -1.37 16.22 -3.22
CA SER A 22 -2.38 15.32 -2.69
C SER A 22 -3.45 15.99 -1.84
N ALA A 23 -4.70 15.87 -2.29
CA ALA A 23 -5.85 15.84 -1.40
C ALA A 23 -5.47 15.08 -0.13
N ALA A 24 -5.82 15.63 1.04
CA ALA A 24 -5.64 14.97 2.32
C ALA A 24 -6.35 13.61 2.28
N ARG A 25 -5.62 12.57 1.88
CA ARG A 25 -6.02 11.19 2.05
C ARG A 25 -6.09 11.03 3.56
N ALA A 26 -7.25 10.64 4.06
CA ALA A 26 -7.35 10.18 5.45
C ALA A 26 -6.21 9.18 5.68
N ALA A 27 -5.39 9.45 6.69
CA ALA A 27 -4.26 8.59 7.02
C ALA A 27 -4.78 7.19 7.31
N LEU A 28 -4.09 6.17 6.81
CA LEU A 28 -4.46 4.80 7.06
C LEU A 28 -4.33 4.53 8.57
N SER A 29 -5.37 3.94 9.15
CA SER A 29 -5.37 3.61 10.59
C SER A 29 -5.01 2.15 10.84
N ASP A 30 -4.51 1.84 12.04
CA ASP A 30 -4.30 0.46 12.46
C ASP A 30 -5.60 -0.36 12.39
N GLU A 31 -6.73 0.26 12.73
CA GLU A 31 -8.04 -0.39 12.69
C GLU A 31 -8.43 -0.81 11.27
N GLU A 32 -8.19 0.04 10.27
CA GLU A 32 -8.44 -0.29 8.87
C GLU A 32 -7.57 -1.45 8.40
N VAL A 33 -6.30 -1.47 8.79
CA VAL A 33 -5.39 -2.59 8.49
C VAL A 33 -5.90 -3.88 9.13
N VAL A 34 -6.34 -3.84 10.39
CA VAL A 34 -6.91 -5.00 11.08
C VAL A 34 -8.17 -5.50 10.38
N ARG A 35 -9.07 -4.60 9.97
CA ARG A 35 -10.27 -4.98 9.20
C ARG A 35 -9.91 -5.64 7.86
N LEU A 36 -8.92 -5.12 7.15
CA LEU A 36 -8.46 -5.70 5.88
C LEU A 36 -7.87 -7.11 6.07
N LYS A 37 -7.15 -7.35 7.17
CA LYS A 37 -6.67 -8.69 7.54
C LYS A 37 -7.82 -9.65 7.79
N GLN A 38 -8.79 -9.23 8.62
CA GLN A 38 -9.99 -10.02 8.91
C GLN A 38 -10.78 -10.36 7.64
N ASP A 39 -10.88 -9.42 6.71
CA ASP A 39 -11.52 -9.65 5.40
C ASP A 39 -10.78 -10.72 4.58
N GLY A 40 -9.45 -10.73 4.64
CA GLY A 40 -8.59 -11.74 4.03
C GLY A 40 -8.77 -13.11 4.67
N ASP A 41 -8.76 -13.18 6.00
CA ASP A 41 -8.99 -14.41 6.77
C ASP A 41 -10.39 -14.99 6.47
N ALA A 42 -11.41 -14.14 6.39
CA ALA A 42 -12.76 -14.55 6.04
C ALA A 42 -12.85 -15.12 4.61
N ALA A 43 -12.13 -14.54 3.65
CA ALA A 43 -12.08 -15.08 2.29
C ALA A 43 -11.30 -16.39 2.21
N GLU A 44 -10.24 -16.55 3.00
CA GLU A 44 -9.53 -17.82 3.11
C GLU A 44 -10.42 -18.91 3.73
N ALA A 45 -11.18 -18.58 4.77
CA ALA A 45 -12.14 -19.51 5.36
C ALA A 45 -13.23 -19.93 4.36
N ALA A 46 -13.72 -19.00 3.53
CA ALA A 46 -14.67 -19.32 2.47
C ALA A 46 -14.08 -20.27 1.41
N LEU A 47 -12.83 -20.04 0.98
CA LEU A 47 -12.13 -20.93 0.04
C LEU A 47 -11.94 -22.34 0.64
N ARG A 48 -11.57 -22.43 1.92
CA ARG A 48 -11.41 -23.72 2.61
C ARG A 48 -12.71 -24.53 2.65
N ARG A 49 -13.85 -23.87 2.88
CA ARG A 49 -15.16 -24.55 2.84
C ARG A 49 -15.44 -25.18 1.47
N LEU A 50 -15.16 -24.47 0.38
CA LEU A 50 -15.32 -25.02 -0.97
C LEU A 50 -14.43 -26.25 -1.21
N ILE A 51 -13.19 -26.22 -0.70
CA ILE A 51 -12.26 -27.36 -0.78
C ILE A 51 -12.79 -28.56 0.00
N GLU A 52 -13.32 -28.33 1.21
CA GLU A 52 -13.84 -29.37 2.10
C GLU A 52 -15.17 -29.97 1.60
N GLU A 53 -15.99 -29.20 0.88
CA GLU A 53 -17.25 -29.67 0.31
C GLU A 53 -17.06 -30.55 -0.93
N ARG A 54 -16.01 -30.31 -1.73
CA ARG A 54 -15.73 -31.06 -2.96
C ARG A 54 -15.72 -32.59 -2.78
N PRO A 55 -14.99 -33.19 -1.83
CA PRO A 55 -14.97 -34.64 -1.67
C PRO A 55 -16.34 -35.21 -1.30
N ARG A 56 -17.12 -34.50 -0.47
CA ARG A 56 -18.47 -34.95 -0.07
C ARG A 56 -19.41 -35.03 -1.25
N GLU A 57 -19.38 -34.04 -2.14
CA GLU A 57 -20.19 -34.08 -3.35
C GLU A 57 -19.73 -35.15 -4.33
N GLU A 58 -18.41 -35.36 -4.45
CA GLU A 58 -17.87 -36.41 -5.30
C GLU A 58 -18.28 -37.81 -4.82
N GLU A 59 -18.33 -38.03 -3.50
CA GLU A 59 -18.86 -39.25 -2.90
C GLU A 59 -20.35 -39.45 -3.23
N VAL A 60 -21.17 -38.41 -3.08
CA VAL A 60 -22.60 -38.46 -3.42
C VAL A 60 -22.80 -38.81 -4.90
N PHE A 61 -22.03 -38.18 -5.80
CA PHE A 61 -22.08 -38.47 -7.22
C PHE A 61 -21.70 -39.94 -7.52
N LYS A 62 -20.63 -40.45 -6.90
CA LYS A 62 -20.20 -41.85 -7.06
C LYS A 62 -21.29 -42.82 -6.65
N GLU A 63 -22.00 -42.56 -5.56
CA GLU A 63 -23.11 -43.41 -5.13
C GLU A 63 -24.30 -43.36 -6.11
N GLN A 64 -24.62 -42.19 -6.66
CA GLN A 64 -25.68 -42.05 -7.67
C GLN A 64 -25.34 -42.81 -8.97
N VAL A 65 -24.09 -42.74 -9.41
CA VAL A 65 -23.61 -43.44 -10.61
C VAL A 65 -23.71 -44.96 -10.48
N LYS A 66 -23.42 -45.52 -9.30
CA LYS A 66 -23.52 -46.98 -9.05
C LYS A 66 -24.94 -47.51 -9.26
N ALA A 67 -25.96 -46.69 -9.00
CA ALA A 67 -27.36 -47.07 -9.07
C ALA A 67 -28.02 -46.75 -10.42
N ALA A 68 -27.34 -46.03 -11.32
CA ALA A 68 -27.91 -45.53 -12.58
C ALA A 68 -27.44 -46.32 -13.80
N THR A 69 -28.31 -46.46 -14.80
CA THR A 69 -28.00 -47.16 -16.07
C THR A 69 -28.65 -46.47 -17.26
N GLY A 70 -28.06 -46.64 -18.45
CA GLY A 70 -28.63 -46.13 -19.72
C GLY A 70 -28.78 -44.61 -19.70
N GLU A 71 -29.92 -44.11 -20.18
CA GLU A 71 -30.21 -42.67 -20.29
C GLU A 71 -30.11 -41.91 -18.96
N GLN A 72 -30.41 -42.58 -17.83
CA GLN A 72 -30.27 -41.98 -16.50
C GLN A 72 -28.82 -41.72 -16.13
N LEU A 73 -27.92 -42.63 -16.53
CA LEU A 73 -26.49 -42.46 -16.31
C LEU A 73 -25.95 -41.32 -17.18
N ASP A 74 -26.36 -41.24 -18.44
CA ASP A 74 -25.95 -40.17 -19.35
C ASP A 74 -26.42 -38.79 -18.85
N ALA A 75 -27.66 -38.70 -18.35
CA ALA A 75 -28.20 -37.49 -17.75
C ALA A 75 -27.43 -37.09 -16.46
N LEU A 76 -27.10 -38.05 -15.60
CA LEU A 76 -26.30 -37.80 -14.40
C LEU A 76 -24.88 -37.33 -14.74
N LEU A 77 -24.23 -37.94 -15.74
CA LEU A 77 -22.89 -37.53 -16.18
C LEU A 77 -22.89 -36.12 -16.76
N ALA A 78 -23.88 -35.79 -17.60
CA ALA A 78 -24.02 -34.44 -18.16
C ALA A 78 -24.27 -33.40 -17.07
N SER A 79 -25.17 -33.69 -16.11
CA SER A 79 -25.45 -32.81 -14.97
C SER A 79 -24.22 -32.61 -14.09
N HIS A 80 -23.49 -33.68 -13.77
CA HIS A 80 -22.28 -33.60 -12.97
C HIS A 80 -21.16 -32.82 -13.66
N LEU A 81 -21.00 -32.99 -14.97
CA LEU A 81 -20.03 -32.21 -15.73
C LEU A 81 -20.34 -30.71 -15.65
N GLN A 82 -21.60 -30.32 -15.83
CA GLN A 82 -22.03 -28.93 -15.72
C GLN A 82 -21.82 -28.39 -14.30
N GLN A 83 -22.19 -29.17 -13.28
CA GLN A 83 -21.97 -28.80 -11.88
C GLN A 83 -20.47 -28.66 -11.55
N SER A 84 -19.64 -29.58 -12.02
CA SER A 84 -18.19 -29.54 -11.80
C SER A 84 -17.56 -28.31 -12.43
N GLN A 85 -18.01 -27.89 -13.62
CA GLN A 85 -17.53 -26.66 -14.25
C GLN A 85 -17.94 -25.42 -13.46
N ALA A 86 -19.19 -25.35 -13.00
CA ALA A 86 -19.66 -24.24 -12.17
C ALA A 86 -18.88 -24.15 -10.85
N ARG A 87 -18.67 -25.29 -10.17
CA ARG A 87 -17.88 -25.38 -8.93
C ARG A 87 -16.42 -24.98 -9.13
N GLN A 88 -15.81 -25.37 -10.25
CA GLN A 88 -14.45 -24.94 -10.59
C GLN A 88 -14.39 -23.42 -10.77
N ALA A 89 -15.37 -22.82 -11.47
CA ALA A 89 -15.45 -21.37 -11.63
C ALA A 89 -15.65 -20.64 -10.28
N GLU A 90 -16.47 -21.18 -9.38
CA GLU A 90 -16.65 -20.68 -8.01
C GLU A 90 -15.35 -20.75 -7.21
N TYR A 91 -14.62 -21.86 -7.29
CA TYR A 91 -13.32 -22.02 -6.65
C TYR A 91 -12.30 -21.00 -7.16
N ASP A 92 -12.18 -20.84 -8.48
CA ASP A 92 -11.25 -19.89 -9.09
C ASP A 92 -11.60 -18.44 -8.72
N ALA A 93 -12.89 -18.10 -8.68
CA ALA A 93 -13.37 -16.80 -8.21
C ALA A 93 -13.05 -16.57 -6.72
N ALA A 94 -13.28 -17.56 -5.86
CA ALA A 94 -12.96 -17.48 -4.44
C ALA A 94 -11.45 -17.32 -4.20
N LEU A 95 -10.63 -18.04 -4.97
CA LEU A 95 -9.17 -17.91 -4.93
C LEU A 95 -8.73 -16.50 -5.32
N ALA A 96 -9.27 -15.94 -6.41
CA ALA A 96 -8.98 -14.57 -6.85
C ALA A 96 -9.38 -13.52 -5.80
N VAL A 97 -10.55 -13.69 -5.16
CA VAL A 97 -11.02 -12.80 -4.09
C VAL A 97 -10.08 -12.88 -2.88
N ARG A 98 -9.72 -14.09 -2.44
CA ARG A 98 -8.80 -14.31 -1.32
C ARG A 98 -7.46 -13.63 -1.59
N ASP A 99 -6.89 -13.86 -2.76
CA ASP A 99 -5.62 -13.25 -3.16
C ASP A 99 -5.70 -11.72 -3.21
N GLY A 100 -6.77 -11.17 -3.78
CA GLY A 100 -6.99 -9.73 -3.83
C GLY A 100 -7.04 -9.11 -2.43
N LYS A 101 -7.76 -9.74 -1.50
CA LYS A 101 -7.87 -9.26 -0.12
C LYS A 101 -6.58 -9.38 0.66
N VAL A 102 -5.89 -10.51 0.58
CA VAL A 102 -4.59 -10.72 1.25
C VAL A 102 -3.55 -9.73 0.74
N ARG A 103 -3.46 -9.53 -0.57
CA ARG A 103 -2.54 -8.52 -1.16
C ARG A 103 -2.89 -7.10 -0.70
N LYS A 104 -4.18 -6.77 -0.64
CA LYS A 104 -4.65 -5.45 -0.17
C LYS A 104 -4.29 -5.21 1.30
N ALA A 105 -4.47 -6.20 2.16
CA ALA A 105 -4.08 -6.12 3.57
C ALA A 105 -2.56 -5.90 3.73
N ALA A 106 -1.75 -6.70 3.02
CA ALA A 106 -0.30 -6.58 3.04
C ALA A 106 0.19 -5.20 2.54
N LEU A 107 -0.43 -4.67 1.48
CA LEU A 107 -0.11 -3.34 0.97
C LEU A 107 -0.48 -2.25 1.99
N ALA A 108 -1.63 -2.37 2.66
CA ALA A 108 -2.07 -1.43 3.67
C ALA A 108 -1.08 -1.37 4.86
N GLU A 109 -0.57 -2.51 5.30
CA GLU A 109 0.49 -2.58 6.33
C GLU A 109 1.77 -1.85 5.89
N GLN A 110 2.25 -2.12 4.69
CA GLN A 110 3.45 -1.50 4.15
C GLN A 110 3.31 0.03 4.06
N LEU A 111 2.15 0.51 3.62
CA LEU A 111 1.85 1.94 3.55
C LEU A 111 1.82 2.57 4.94
N LEU A 112 1.16 1.93 5.91
CA LEU A 112 1.11 2.44 7.28
C LEU A 112 2.50 2.52 7.92
N MET A 113 3.34 1.50 7.72
CA MET A 113 4.73 1.53 8.19
C MET A 113 5.52 2.67 7.52
N ALA A 114 5.38 2.85 6.20
CA ALA A 114 6.06 3.91 5.46
C ALA A 114 5.60 5.32 5.90
N GLU A 115 4.33 5.48 6.23
CA GLU A 115 3.77 6.72 6.78
C GLU A 115 4.38 7.04 8.15
N ARG A 116 4.43 6.05 9.05
CA ARG A 116 5.07 6.17 10.37
C ARG A 116 6.55 6.54 10.27
N ASP A 117 7.28 5.88 9.39
CA ASP A 117 8.70 6.18 9.17
C ASP A 117 8.92 7.60 8.65
N SER A 118 8.04 8.05 7.75
CA SER A 118 8.09 9.41 7.20
C SER A 118 7.79 10.45 8.27
N LEU A 119 6.80 10.20 9.14
CA LEU A 119 6.48 11.06 10.28
C LEU A 119 7.63 11.09 11.29
N ALA A 120 8.23 9.95 11.61
CA ALA A 120 9.38 9.88 12.51
C ALA A 120 10.59 10.65 11.97
N LYS A 121 10.88 10.55 10.66
CA LYS A 121 11.94 11.33 10.02
C LYS A 121 11.67 12.83 10.07
N ARG A 122 10.43 13.25 9.79
CA ARG A 122 10.03 14.67 9.89
C ARG A 122 10.14 15.19 11.32
N ALA A 123 9.72 14.40 12.31
CA ALA A 123 9.83 14.78 13.72
C ALA A 123 11.29 14.95 14.16
N ARG A 124 12.19 14.06 13.72
CA ARG A 124 13.64 14.19 13.97
C ARG A 124 14.22 15.44 13.32
N ALA A 125 13.86 15.71 12.07
CA ALA A 125 14.30 16.91 11.35
C ALA A 125 13.83 18.19 12.07
N ALA A 126 12.56 18.24 12.48
CA ALA A 126 12.02 19.37 13.23
C ALA A 126 12.75 19.58 14.57
N ALA A 127 13.03 18.51 15.32
CA ALA A 127 13.78 18.59 16.58
C ALA A 127 15.23 19.05 16.36
N THR A 128 15.87 18.66 15.26
CA THR A 128 17.21 19.17 14.92
C THR A 128 17.18 20.64 14.51
N GLU A 129 16.16 21.08 13.77
CA GLU A 129 16.00 22.49 13.40
C GLU A 129 15.74 23.38 14.62
N GLU A 130 14.94 22.89 15.57
CA GLU A 130 14.67 23.59 16.83
C GLU A 130 15.95 23.79 17.63
N ARG A 131 16.74 22.72 17.83
CA ARG A 131 18.04 22.82 18.53
C ARG A 131 18.99 23.80 17.85
N LEU A 132 19.08 23.77 16.52
CA LEU A 132 19.93 24.71 15.78
C LEU A 132 19.46 26.17 15.95
N ARG A 133 18.14 26.41 16.04
CA ARG A 133 17.61 27.76 16.32
C ARG A 133 17.98 28.22 17.72
N ASP A 134 17.90 27.33 18.71
CA ASP A 134 18.29 27.64 20.08
C ASP A 134 19.79 27.95 20.18
N GLU A 135 20.65 27.13 19.57
CA GLU A 135 22.11 27.36 19.52
C GLU A 135 22.46 28.68 18.82
N LEU A 136 21.79 29.01 17.72
CA LEU A 136 21.97 30.29 17.03
C LEU A 136 21.54 31.47 17.90
N HIS A 137 20.44 31.34 18.62
CA HIS A 137 19.98 32.36 19.55
C HIS A 137 20.98 32.59 20.69
N GLU A 138 21.52 31.51 21.28
CA GLU A 138 22.57 31.58 22.29
C GLU A 138 23.84 32.26 21.77
N CYS A 139 24.26 31.92 20.54
CA CYS A 139 25.39 32.57 19.86
C CYS A 139 25.15 34.08 19.68
N GLU A 140 23.95 34.48 19.25
CA GLU A 140 23.58 35.90 19.08
C GLU A 140 23.60 36.66 20.42
N VAL A 141 23.09 36.04 21.49
CA VAL A 141 23.10 36.62 22.84
C VAL A 141 24.53 36.78 23.34
N ALA A 142 25.38 35.76 23.18
CA ALA A 142 26.78 35.81 23.56
C ALA A 142 27.56 36.89 22.78
N ALA A 143 27.32 37.01 21.47
CA ALA A 143 27.96 38.04 20.63
C ALA A 143 27.57 39.46 21.07
N ARG A 144 26.30 39.68 21.45
CA ARG A 144 25.85 40.97 22.01
C ARG A 144 26.52 41.28 23.34
N ALA A 145 26.57 40.30 24.25
CA ALA A 145 27.23 40.45 25.54
C ALA A 145 28.72 40.75 25.38
N GLU A 146 29.41 40.09 24.45
CA GLU A 146 30.81 40.37 24.13
C GLU A 146 30.99 41.79 23.58
N ALA A 147 30.13 42.22 22.65
CA ALA A 147 30.17 43.58 22.10
C ALA A 147 30.00 44.64 23.20
N ASP A 148 29.08 44.43 24.14
CA ASP A 148 28.86 45.31 25.29
C ASP A 148 30.09 45.37 26.21
N CYS A 149 30.70 44.21 26.51
CA CYS A 149 31.94 44.14 27.30
C CYS A 149 33.09 44.90 26.62
N ARG A 150 33.28 44.70 25.31
CA ARG A 150 34.31 45.40 24.52
C ARG A 150 34.07 46.91 24.51
N ALA A 151 32.82 47.35 24.33
CA ALA A 151 32.48 48.77 24.35
C ALA A 151 32.77 49.42 25.70
N ARG A 152 32.45 48.75 26.81
CA ARG A 152 32.78 49.22 28.18
C ARG A 152 34.28 49.32 28.41
N PHE A 153 35.04 48.33 27.94
CA PHE A 153 36.51 48.34 28.06
C PHE A 153 37.15 49.51 27.30
N LEU A 154 36.68 49.80 26.09
CA LEU A 154 37.21 50.91 25.28
C LEU A 154 36.83 52.31 25.80
N ALA A 155 35.79 52.40 26.63
CA ALA A 155 35.32 53.66 27.21
C ALA A 155 35.99 54.00 28.56
N ALA A 156 36.77 53.08 29.14
CA ALA A 156 37.49 53.23 30.40
C ALA A 156 38.95 53.64 30.16
#